data_AF-A0A4R5V7E1-F1
#
_entry.id   AF-A0A4R5V7E1-F1
#
_cell.length_a   1.000
_cell.length_b   1.000
_cell.length_c   1.000
_cell.angle_alpha   90.00
_cell.angle_beta   90.00
_cell.angle_gamma   90.00
#
_symmetry.space_group_name_H-M   'P 1'
#
loop_
_entity.id
_entity.type
_entity.pdbx_description
1 polymer ?
#
loop_
_entity_poly.entity_id
_entity_poly.type
_entity_poly.pdbx_seq_one_letter_code
_entity_poly.pdbx_strand_id
1 'polypeptide(L)'
;MKGNSRNTKNKGFPRRVEGRISESRFQELKAILDRDPSLSMSELIRRILQGQPIRIQVQERGLSNIMERLISVESELKKIGVNLNQVVKAFHGNSSSIQKFLLAKKLLDFRKSLEIELKKMEDILGKLQVKWLSE
;
A
#
# COMPACT_ATOMS: atom_id res chain seq x y z
N MET A 1 20.61 28.19 -46.52
CA MET A 1 19.24 27.76 -46.16
C MET A 1 19.02 28.02 -44.68
N LYS A 2 17.84 28.53 -44.35
CA LYS A 2 17.43 29.10 -43.06
C LYS A 2 17.56 28.14 -41.90
N GLY A 3 17.90 28.70 -40.74
CA GLY A 3 18.14 27.99 -39.49
C GLY A 3 16.89 27.35 -38.89
N ASN A 4 17.14 26.47 -37.93
CA ASN A 4 16.08 25.95 -37.08
C ASN A 4 16.53 26.07 -35.61
N SER A 5 16.28 27.26 -35.07
CA SER A 5 16.28 27.51 -33.64
C SER A 5 15.19 26.64 -33.01
N ARG A 6 15.58 25.51 -32.42
CA ARG A 6 14.70 24.79 -31.50
C ARG A 6 14.63 25.61 -30.22
N ASN A 7 13.65 26.51 -30.20
CA ASN A 7 13.17 27.18 -29.01
C ASN A 7 12.69 26.11 -28.00
N THR A 8 13.60 25.67 -27.14
CA THR A 8 13.28 24.83 -25.99
C THR A 8 12.52 25.70 -25.00
N LYS A 9 11.19 25.74 -25.14
CA LYS A 9 10.28 26.29 -24.13
C LYS A 9 10.64 25.65 -22.79
N ASN A 10 11.21 26.48 -21.92
CA ASN A 10 11.73 26.15 -20.61
C ASN A 10 10.55 25.69 -19.72
N LYS A 11 10.26 24.37 -19.70
CA LYS A 11 9.28 23.77 -18.79
C LYS A 11 9.92 23.63 -17.40
N GLY A 12 10.01 24.72 -16.65
CA GLY A 12 10.61 24.72 -15.32
C GLY A 12 10.44 26.04 -14.57
N PHE A 13 11.02 26.14 -13.37
CA PHE A 13 11.10 27.36 -12.57
C PHE A 13 12.49 28.02 -12.80
N PRO A 14 12.65 28.93 -13.78
CA PRO A 14 13.96 29.33 -14.29
C PRO A 14 14.67 30.39 -13.44
N ARG A 15 13.99 30.99 -12.47
CA ARG A 15 14.52 32.05 -11.61
C ARG A 15 14.56 31.56 -10.16
N ARG A 16 15.70 31.73 -9.51
CA ARG A 16 15.90 31.46 -8.08
C ARG A 16 15.52 32.71 -7.30
N VAL A 17 14.70 32.53 -6.27
CA VAL A 17 14.30 33.58 -5.33
C VAL A 17 14.71 33.10 -3.94
N GLU A 18 15.34 33.98 -3.18
CA GLU A 18 15.80 33.70 -1.82
C GLU A 18 15.32 34.80 -0.87
N GLY A 19 14.99 34.41 0.35
CA GLY A 19 14.57 35.31 1.41
C GLY A 19 14.76 34.65 2.76
N ARG A 20 15.05 35.44 3.78
CA ARG A 20 15.09 34.98 5.17
C ARG A 20 13.69 35.14 5.78
N ILE A 21 13.28 34.15 6.56
CA ILE A 21 12.02 34.17 7.33
C ILE A 21 12.35 34.00 8.82
N SER A 22 11.40 34.35 9.68
CA SER A 22 11.53 34.11 11.11
C SER A 22 11.51 32.61 11.42
N GLU A 23 12.12 32.22 12.54
CA GLU A 23 12.09 30.84 13.02
C GLU A 23 10.65 30.35 13.24
N SER A 24 9.78 31.20 13.80
CA SER A 24 8.36 30.88 13.97
C SER A 24 7.69 30.49 12.65
N ARG A 25 7.93 31.26 11.59
CA ARG A 25 7.35 31.02 10.28
C ARG A 25 7.96 29.78 9.62
N PHE A 26 9.24 29.51 9.85
CA PHE A 26 9.89 28.29 9.40
C PHE A 26 9.26 27.04 10.04
N GLN A 27 9.02 27.06 11.36
CA GLN A 27 8.37 25.96 12.06
C GLN A 27 6.93 25.72 11.59
N GLU A 28 6.16 26.77 11.33
CA GLU A 28 4.82 26.65 10.74
C GLU A 28 4.85 25.94 9.37
N LEU A 29 5.77 26.34 8.49
CA LEU A 29 5.92 25.70 7.18
C LEU A 29 6.38 24.24 7.31
N LYS A 30 7.26 23.96 8.26
CA LYS A 30 7.73 22.60 8.54
C LYS A 30 6.60 21.70 9.04
N ALA A 31 5.75 22.19 9.93
CA ALA A 31 4.58 21.45 10.40
C ALA A 31 3.59 21.10 9.28
N ILE A 32 3.52 21.92 8.22
CA ILE A 32 2.74 21.60 7.01
C ILE A 32 3.41 20.48 6.20
N LEU A 33 4.73 20.53 6.03
CA LEU A 33 5.50 19.51 5.32
C LEU A 33 5.46 18.15 6.04
N ASP A 34 5.48 18.14 7.38
CA ASP A 34 5.39 16.90 8.17
C ASP A 34 4.08 16.12 7.92
N ARG A 35 3.04 16.80 7.42
CA ARG A 35 1.74 16.17 7.09
C ARG A 35 1.70 15.55 5.69
N ASP A 36 2.61 15.94 4.79
CA ASP A 36 2.68 15.45 3.42
C ASP A 36 4.14 15.23 3.00
N PRO A 37 4.66 13.99 3.14
CA PRO A 37 6.02 13.64 2.78
C PRO A 37 6.36 13.85 1.30
N SER A 38 5.35 13.99 0.42
CA SER A 38 5.55 14.23 -1.01
C SER A 38 5.79 15.71 -1.33
N LEU A 39 5.48 16.61 -0.40
CA LEU A 39 5.61 18.05 -0.59
C LEU A 39 7.01 18.52 -0.18
N SER A 40 7.68 19.30 -1.04
CA SER A 40 8.96 19.95 -0.72
C SER A 40 8.77 21.38 -0.22
N MET A 41 9.70 21.89 0.59
CA MET A 41 9.67 23.29 1.06
C MET A 41 9.59 24.29 -0.10
N SER A 42 10.35 24.06 -1.18
CA SER A 42 10.30 24.92 -2.37
C SER A 42 8.94 24.88 -3.06
N GLU A 43 8.28 23.72 -3.11
CA GLU A 43 6.95 23.59 -3.69
C GLU A 43 5.87 24.25 -2.83
N LEU A 44 5.94 24.07 -1.51
CA LEU A 44 5.06 24.75 -0.55
C LEU A 44 5.16 26.28 -0.70
N ILE A 45 6.38 26.83 -0.69
CA ILE A 45 6.61 28.27 -0.85
C ILE A 45 6.07 28.75 -2.20
N ARG A 46 6.29 28.01 -3.28
CA ARG A 46 5.74 28.37 -4.61
C ARG A 46 4.22 28.40 -4.62
N ARG A 47 3.55 27.41 -4.01
CA ARG A 47 2.08 27.39 -3.91
C ARG A 47 1.57 28.60 -3.13
N ILE A 48 2.21 28.95 -2.02
CA ILE A 48 1.88 30.15 -1.23
C ILE A 48 2.03 31.41 -2.09
N LEU A 49 3.17 31.58 -2.77
CA LEU A 49 3.43 32.76 -3.61
C LEU A 49 2.48 32.88 -4.80
N GLN A 50 1.97 31.76 -5.31
CA GLN A 50 1.03 31.71 -6.43
C GLN A 50 -0.45 31.75 -6.00
N GLY A 51 -0.73 31.83 -4.69
CA GLY A 51 -2.09 31.73 -4.17
C GLY A 51 -2.78 30.40 -4.48
N GLN A 52 -2.01 29.34 -4.75
CA GLN A 52 -2.56 28.04 -5.07
C GLN A 52 -3.00 27.30 -3.80
N PRO A 53 -4.09 26.52 -3.87
CA PRO A 53 -4.52 25.71 -2.74
C PRO A 53 -3.44 24.69 -2.36
N ILE A 54 -3.06 24.68 -1.09
CA ILE A 54 -2.16 23.68 -0.52
C ILE A 54 -2.98 22.42 -0.25
N ARG A 55 -3.09 21.54 -1.25
CA ARG A 55 -3.65 20.19 -1.07
C ARG A 55 -2.58 19.32 -0.41
N ILE A 56 -2.85 18.92 0.83
CA ILE A 56 -2.03 18.00 1.62
C ILE A 56 -2.56 16.59 1.35
N GLN A 57 -1.75 15.72 0.73
CA GLN A 57 -2.07 14.30 0.69
C GLN A 57 -1.69 13.70 2.04
N VAL A 58 -2.65 13.62 2.95
CA VAL A 58 -2.49 12.84 4.17
C VAL A 58 -2.54 11.37 3.78
N GLN A 59 -1.37 10.77 3.56
CA GLN A 59 -1.31 9.32 3.42
C GLN A 59 -1.59 8.73 4.80
N GLU A 60 -2.82 8.25 4.99
CA GLU A 60 -3.22 7.61 6.22
C GLU A 60 -2.45 6.29 6.39
N ARG A 61 -1.35 6.35 7.16
CA ARG A 61 -0.46 5.20 7.41
C ARG A 61 -1.21 3.99 7.96
N GLY A 62 -2.31 4.19 8.69
CA GLY A 62 -3.13 3.11 9.23
C GLY A 62 -3.82 2.26 8.14
N LEU A 63 -4.30 2.90 7.06
CA LEU A 63 -5.01 2.22 5.98
C LEU A 63 -4.05 1.40 5.10
N SER A 64 -2.85 1.93 4.83
CA SER A 64 -1.79 1.18 4.13
C SER A 64 -1.38 -0.10 4.88
N ASN A 65 -1.18 -0.03 6.20
CA ASN A 65 -0.78 -1.20 6.99
C ASN A 65 -1.87 -2.29 7.00
N ILE A 66 -3.14 -1.89 7.12
CA ILE A 66 -4.27 -2.82 7.02
C ILE A 66 -4.29 -3.51 5.66
N MET A 67 -4.08 -2.76 4.58
CA MET A 67 -4.08 -3.30 3.22
C MET A 67 -2.92 -4.28 2.99
N GLU A 68 -1.73 -3.99 3.52
CA GLU A 68 -0.57 -4.88 3.46
C GLU A 68 -0.85 -6.22 4.16
N ARG A 69 -1.45 -6.18 5.36
CA ARG A 69 -1.87 -7.38 6.09
C ARG A 69 -2.91 -8.19 5.31
N LEU A 70 -3.85 -7.52 4.63
CA LEU A 70 -4.88 -8.17 3.81
C LEU A 70 -4.27 -8.91 2.60
N ILE A 71 -3.36 -8.25 1.87
CA ILE A 71 -2.63 -8.84 0.74
C ILE A 71 -1.84 -10.07 1.19
N SER A 72 -1.24 -10.04 2.38
CA SER A 72 -0.55 -11.20 2.94
C SER A 72 -1.48 -12.39 3.15
N VAL A 73 -2.67 -12.17 3.73
CA VAL A 73 -3.66 -13.24 3.96
C VAL A 73 -4.17 -13.80 2.63
N GLU A 74 -4.46 -12.94 1.64
CA GLU A 74 -4.86 -13.36 0.30
C GLU A 74 -3.80 -14.28 -0.35
N SER A 75 -2.52 -13.91 -0.25
CA SER A 75 -1.41 -14.69 -0.78
C SER A 75 -1.31 -16.08 -0.13
N GLU A 76 -1.48 -16.17 1.19
CA GLU A 76 -1.45 -17.45 1.90
C GLU A 76 -2.65 -18.33 1.56
N LEU A 77 -3.87 -17.77 1.50
CA LEU A 77 -5.05 -18.49 1.05
C LEU A 77 -4.90 -19.04 -0.38
N LYS A 78 -4.30 -18.25 -1.28
CA LYS A 78 -4.01 -18.69 -2.65
C LYS A 78 -3.02 -19.87 -2.68
N LYS A 79 -1.96 -19.82 -1.87
CA LYS A 79 -1.01 -20.95 -1.75
C LYS A 79 -1.69 -22.20 -1.20
N ILE A 80 -2.52 -22.06 -0.17
CA ILE A 80 -3.31 -23.18 0.39
C ILE A 80 -4.21 -23.78 -0.69
N GLY A 81 -4.92 -22.96 -1.46
CA GLY A 81 -5.81 -23.42 -2.54
C GLY A 81 -5.06 -24.18 -3.65
N VAL A 82 -3.90 -23.68 -4.07
CA VAL A 82 -3.06 -24.37 -5.08
C VAL A 82 -2.60 -25.74 -4.56
N ASN A 83 -2.12 -25.80 -3.31
CA ASN A 83 -1.66 -27.05 -2.70
C ASN A 83 -2.81 -28.05 -2.48
N LEU A 84 -3.99 -27.56 -2.08
CA LEU A 84 -5.20 -28.37 -1.95
C LEU A 84 -5.58 -29.00 -3.28
N ASN A 85 -5.59 -28.22 -4.37
CA ASN A 85 -5.89 -28.72 -5.72
C ASN A 85 -4.89 -29.82 -6.15
N GLN A 86 -3.61 -29.67 -5.82
CA GLN A 86 -2.62 -30.70 -6.11
C GLN A 86 -2.91 -32.00 -5.34
N VAL A 87 -3.26 -31.91 -4.05
CA VAL A 87 -3.59 -33.08 -3.22
C VAL A 87 -4.87 -33.76 -3.69
N VAL A 88 -5.91 -33.00 -4.04
CA VAL A 88 -7.16 -33.55 -4.60
C VAL A 88 -6.90 -34.28 -5.91
N LYS A 89 -6.13 -33.66 -6.83
CA LYS A 89 -5.77 -34.30 -8.10
C LYS A 89 -4.97 -35.59 -7.88
N ALA A 90 -4.02 -35.59 -6.94
CA ALA A 90 -3.25 -36.78 -6.58
C ALA A 90 -4.13 -37.86 -5.91
N PHE A 91 -5.13 -37.47 -5.12
CA PHE A 91 -6.04 -38.40 -4.45
C PHE A 91 -6.91 -39.17 -5.45
N HIS A 92 -7.45 -38.48 -6.45
CA HIS A 92 -8.23 -39.11 -7.51
C HIS A 92 -7.38 -39.95 -8.47
N GLY A 93 -6.13 -39.53 -8.73
CA GLY A 93 -5.21 -40.23 -9.64
C GLY A 93 -4.53 -41.48 -9.06
N ASN A 94 -4.59 -41.71 -7.75
CA ASN A 94 -3.94 -42.85 -7.11
C ASN A 94 -4.92 -44.01 -6.87
N SER A 95 -4.44 -45.24 -7.05
CA SER A 95 -5.19 -46.49 -6.77
C SER A 95 -4.79 -47.14 -5.45
N SER A 96 -3.65 -46.75 -4.86
CA SER A 96 -3.16 -47.28 -3.58
C SER A 96 -3.94 -46.73 -2.38
N SER A 97 -4.47 -47.64 -1.55
CA SER A 97 -5.21 -47.31 -0.31
C SER A 97 -4.35 -46.55 0.71
N ILE A 98 -3.08 -46.93 0.85
CA ILE A 98 -2.13 -46.28 1.78
C ILE A 98 -1.84 -44.84 1.33
N GLN A 99 -1.63 -44.62 0.02
CA GLN A 99 -1.40 -43.27 -0.50
C GLN A 99 -2.63 -42.38 -0.36
N LYS A 100 -3.83 -42.92 -0.61
CA LYS A 100 -5.09 -42.18 -0.36
C LYS A 100 -5.25 -41.80 1.11
N PHE A 101 -4.91 -42.70 2.04
CA PHE A 101 -4.95 -42.41 3.47
C PHE A 101 -4.00 -41.27 3.85
N LEU A 102 -2.76 -41.29 3.36
CA LEU A 102 -1.79 -40.20 3.60
C LEU A 102 -2.26 -38.86 3.02
N LEU A 103 -2.86 -38.87 1.83
CA LEU A 103 -3.43 -37.67 1.20
C LEU A 103 -4.65 -37.14 1.98
N ALA A 104 -5.50 -38.04 2.49
CA ALA A 104 -6.62 -37.65 3.36
C ALA A 104 -6.15 -37.01 4.67
N LYS A 105 -5.03 -37.50 5.25
CA LYS A 105 -4.40 -36.84 6.40
C LYS A 105 -3.91 -35.43 6.06
N LYS A 106 -3.29 -35.21 4.88
CA LYS A 106 -2.92 -33.87 4.42
C LYS A 106 -4.12 -32.92 4.26
N LEU A 107 -5.29 -33.44 3.85
CA LEU A 107 -6.52 -32.64 3.81
C LEU A 107 -6.93 -32.11 5.19
N LEU A 108 -6.77 -32.91 6.25
CA LEU A 108 -7.01 -32.48 7.63
C LEU A 108 -6.04 -31.37 8.06
N ASP A 109 -4.79 -31.43 7.62
CA ASP A 109 -3.80 -30.38 7.91
C ASP A 109 -4.16 -29.07 7.20
N PHE A 110 -4.62 -29.11 5.95
CA PHE A 110 -5.10 -27.91 5.25
C PHE A 110 -6.29 -27.25 5.94
N ARG A 111 -7.21 -28.04 6.51
CA ARG A 111 -8.32 -27.48 7.29
C ARG A 111 -7.81 -26.60 8.43
N LYS A 112 -6.78 -27.05 9.17
CA LYS A 112 -6.18 -26.26 10.25
C LYS A 112 -5.51 -24.99 9.72
N SER A 113 -4.79 -25.09 8.61
CA SER A 113 -4.16 -23.92 7.98
C SER A 113 -5.20 -22.89 7.52
N LEU A 114 -6.33 -23.33 6.95
CA LEU A 114 -7.43 -22.45 6.58
C LEU A 114 -8.05 -21.74 7.78
N GLU A 115 -8.30 -22.47 8.88
CA GLU A 115 -8.83 -21.87 10.12
C GLU A 115 -7.92 -20.77 10.67
N ILE A 116 -6.60 -20.94 10.57
CA ILE A 116 -5.62 -19.91 10.99
C ILE A 116 -5.74 -18.64 10.13
N GLU A 117 -5.79 -18.78 8.80
CA GLU A 117 -5.90 -17.62 7.90
C GLU A 117 -7.26 -16.92 8.00
N LEU A 118 -8.35 -17.68 8.17
CA LEU A 118 -9.69 -17.14 8.45
C LEU A 118 -9.68 -16.26 9.71
N LYS A 119 -9.07 -16.75 10.80
CA LYS A 119 -8.98 -15.98 12.05
C LYS A 119 -8.17 -14.70 11.89
N LYS A 120 -7.10 -14.71 11.09
CA LYS A 120 -6.33 -13.49 10.77
C LYS A 120 -7.16 -12.50 9.96
N MET A 121 -7.96 -12.99 9.01
CA MET A 121 -8.88 -12.16 8.23
C MET A 121 -9.93 -11.51 9.12
N GLU A 122 -10.54 -12.26 10.04
CA GLU A 122 -11.50 -11.75 11.03
C GLU A 122 -10.90 -10.63 11.90
N ASP A 123 -9.65 -10.79 12.37
CA ASP A 123 -8.93 -9.73 13.12
C ASP A 123 -8.74 -8.46 12.27
N ILE A 124 -8.38 -8.60 10.99
CA ILE A 124 -8.22 -7.46 10.08
C ILE A 124 -9.56 -6.78 9.82
N LEU A 125 -10.62 -7.57 9.57
CA LEU A 125 -11.98 -7.05 9.37
C LEU A 125 -12.51 -6.34 10.61
N GLY A 126 -12.27 -6.86 11.81
CA GLY A 126 -12.64 -6.18 13.06
C GLY A 126 -11.95 -4.81 13.19
N LYS A 127 -10.66 -4.72 12.87
CA LYS A 127 -9.90 -3.46 12.87
C LYS A 127 -10.43 -2.47 11.83
N LEU A 128 -10.81 -2.96 10.64
CA LEU A 128 -11.44 -2.15 9.59
C LEU A 128 -12.81 -1.62 10.03
N GLN A 129 -13.66 -2.48 10.62
CA GLN A 129 -14.98 -2.09 11.11
C GLN A 129 -14.90 -1.02 12.18
N VAL A 130 -14.01 -1.17 13.17
CA VAL A 130 -13.80 -0.15 14.21
C VAL A 130 -13.36 1.17 13.57
N LYS A 131 -12.37 1.13 12.66
CA LYS A 131 -11.89 2.35 12.01
C LYS A 131 -12.98 3.03 11.18
N TRP A 132 -13.76 2.27 10.42
CA TRP A 132 -14.84 2.79 9.58
C TRP A 132 -16.01 3.36 10.39
N LEU A 133 -16.31 2.81 11.58
CA LEU A 133 -17.35 3.32 12.48
C LEU A 133 -16.88 4.49 13.36
N SER A 134 -15.58 4.77 13.39
CA SER A 134 -14.97 5.86 14.18
C SER A 134 -14.78 7.16 13.39
N GLU A 135 -15.11 7.16 12.09
CA GLU A 135 -15.29 8.34 11.25
C GLU A 135 -16.75 8.82 11.30
#